data_AF-A0A9D4LYG3-F1
#
_entry.id   AF-A0A9D4LYG3-F1
#
_cell.length_a   1.000
_cell.length_b   1.000
_cell.length_c   1.000
_cell.angle_alpha   90.00
_cell.angle_beta   90.00
_cell.angle_gamma   90.00
#
_symmetry.space_group_name_H-M   'P 1'
#
loop_
_entity.id
_entity.type
_entity.pdbx_description
1 polymer ?
#
loop_
_entity_poly.entity_id
_entity_poly.type
_entity_poly.pdbx_seq_one_letter_code
_entity_poly.pdbx_strand_id
1 'polypeptide(L)'
;MRAEPKFPQFSGTENWGVWIAKFEAIADRYHWGPDEKLDNILPKLEGLAGEFAFTQLPPHVINNYDLLVAEMTNRFRMIETAQSYAARLNRRVQR
;
A
#
# COMPACT_ATOMS: atom_id res chain seq x y z
N MET A 1 -7.69 -26.76 -1.78
CA MET A 1 -6.73 -25.62 -1.64
C MET A 1 -7.50 -24.35 -1.94
N ARG A 2 -7.60 -23.39 -1.01
CA ARG A 2 -8.18 -22.08 -1.32
C ARG A 2 -7.20 -21.35 -2.23
N ALA A 3 -7.67 -20.88 -3.39
CA ALA A 3 -6.86 -20.03 -4.25
C ALA A 3 -6.54 -18.75 -3.48
N GLU A 4 -5.25 -18.42 -3.34
CA GLU A 4 -4.85 -17.14 -2.78
C GLU A 4 -5.44 -16.01 -3.64
N PRO A 5 -6.04 -14.99 -3.02
CA PRO A 5 -6.52 -13.84 -3.77
C PRO A 5 -5.35 -13.23 -4.54
N LYS A 6 -5.43 -13.24 -5.88
CA LYS A 6 -4.43 -12.62 -6.75
C LYS A 6 -4.45 -11.12 -6.52
N PHE A 7 -3.57 -10.65 -5.65
CA PHE A 7 -3.35 -9.23 -5.43
C PHE A 7 -2.29 -8.71 -6.41
N PRO A 8 -2.51 -7.55 -7.07
CA PRO A 8 -1.55 -7.02 -8.02
C PRO A 8 -0.24 -6.65 -7.32
N GLN A 9 0.88 -6.81 -8.02
CA GLN A 9 2.16 -6.26 -7.59
C GLN A 9 2.08 -4.72 -7.51
N PHE A 10 2.96 -4.13 -6.70
CA PHE A 10 3.19 -2.70 -6.63
C PHE A 10 4.62 -2.44 -7.08
N SER A 11 4.76 -1.79 -8.23
CA SER A 11 6.06 -1.46 -8.83
C SER A 11 6.57 -0.08 -8.38
N GLY A 12 5.70 0.73 -7.76
CA GLY A 12 5.96 2.14 -7.45
C GLY A 12 5.45 3.11 -8.52
N THR A 13 4.87 2.61 -9.61
CA THR A 13 4.29 3.43 -10.70
C THR A 13 2.78 3.58 -10.59
N GLU A 14 2.12 2.68 -9.86
CA GLU A 14 0.70 2.71 -9.59
C GLU A 14 0.38 3.77 -8.51
N ASN A 15 -0.90 4.16 -8.40
CA ASN A 15 -1.32 5.03 -7.30
C ASN A 15 -1.29 4.25 -5.98
N TRP A 16 -0.29 4.55 -5.13
CA TRP A 16 -0.11 3.93 -3.82
C TRP A 16 -1.38 3.96 -2.97
N GLY A 17 -2.04 5.11 -2.86
CA GLY A 17 -3.24 5.27 -2.03
C GLY A 17 -4.39 4.35 -2.45
N VAL A 18 -4.60 4.17 -3.76
CA VAL A 18 -5.60 3.21 -4.27
C VAL A 18 -5.15 1.76 -4.05
N TRP A 19 -3.86 1.48 -4.22
CA TRP A 19 -3.32 0.14 -4.07
C TRP A 19 -3.40 -0.33 -2.61
N ILE A 20 -2.91 0.47 -1.67
CA ILE A 20 -2.92 0.14 -0.24
C ILE A 20 -4.35 0.05 0.32
N ALA A 21 -5.27 0.91 -0.12
CA ALA A 21 -6.67 0.81 0.28
C ALA A 21 -7.33 -0.51 -0.16
N LYS A 22 -6.98 -1.02 -1.36
CA LYS A 22 -7.44 -2.34 -1.80
C LYS A 22 -6.82 -3.47 -0.98
N PHE A 23 -5.56 -3.33 -0.60
CA PHE A 23 -4.84 -4.31 0.22
C PHE A 23 -5.51 -4.41 1.60
N GLU A 24 -5.72 -3.27 2.27
CA GLU A 24 -6.37 -3.20 3.58
C GLU A 24 -7.79 -3.76 3.55
N ALA A 25 -8.59 -3.45 2.53
CA ALA A 25 -9.93 -4.02 2.40
C ALA A 25 -9.95 -5.55 2.28
N ILE A 26 -8.92 -6.15 1.68
CA ILE A 26 -8.76 -7.60 1.63
C ILE A 26 -8.27 -8.10 2.98
N ALA A 27 -7.25 -7.48 3.56
CA ALA A 27 -6.69 -7.85 4.84
C ALA A 27 -7.77 -7.88 5.94
N ASP A 28 -8.63 -6.86 5.98
CA ASP A 28 -9.77 -6.77 6.89
C ASP A 28 -10.79 -7.90 6.67
N ARG A 29 -11.10 -8.21 5.40
CA ARG A 29 -12.04 -9.30 5.04
C ARG A 29 -11.54 -10.67 5.48
N TYR A 30 -10.23 -10.88 5.46
CA TYR A 30 -9.59 -12.12 5.89
C TYR A 30 -9.08 -12.07 7.34
N HIS A 31 -9.32 -10.97 8.05
CA HIS A 31 -8.86 -10.73 9.42
C HIS A 31 -7.35 -10.93 9.61
N TRP A 32 -6.55 -10.47 8.66
CA TRP A 32 -5.09 -10.54 8.73
C TRP A 32 -4.55 -9.65 9.85
N GLY A 33 -3.70 -10.23 10.70
CA GLY A 33 -2.88 -9.48 11.65
C GLY A 33 -1.67 -8.84 10.97
N PRO A 34 -0.86 -8.07 11.74
CA PRO A 34 0.30 -7.36 11.20
C PRO A 34 1.31 -8.28 10.49
N ASP A 35 1.56 -9.46 11.05
CA ASP A 35 2.52 -10.42 10.48
C ASP A 35 1.97 -11.02 9.17
N GLU A 36 0.68 -11.41 9.12
CA GLU A 36 0.09 -11.88 7.87
C GLU A 36 0.05 -10.78 6.81
N LYS A 37 -0.19 -9.52 7.20
CA LYS A 37 -0.11 -8.38 6.28
C LYS A 37 1.31 -8.22 5.72
N LEU A 38 2.35 -8.38 6.55
CA LEU A 38 3.75 -8.35 6.09
C LEU A 38 4.05 -9.47 5.10
N ASP A 39 3.68 -10.70 5.43
CA ASP A 39 3.89 -11.88 4.58
C ASP A 39 3.20 -11.72 3.21
N ASN A 40 2.09 -10.99 3.16
CA ASN A 40 1.35 -10.74 1.92
C ASN A 40 1.82 -9.49 1.16
N ILE A 41 2.29 -8.44 1.85
CA ILE A 41 2.69 -7.19 1.19
C ILE A 41 4.11 -7.26 0.63
N LEU A 42 5.06 -7.84 1.36
CA LEU A 42 6.48 -7.86 1.01
C LEU A 42 6.73 -8.53 -0.36
N PRO A 43 6.13 -9.68 -0.70
CA PRO A 43 6.32 -10.31 -2.01
C PRO A 43 5.67 -9.54 -3.16
N LYS A 44 4.85 -8.52 -2.87
CA LYS A 44 4.20 -7.70 -3.89
C LYS A 44 4.96 -6.41 -4.17
N LEU A 45 5.96 -6.07 -3.38
CA LEU A 45 6.81 -4.91 -3.62
C LEU A 45 7.88 -5.27 -4.66
N GLU A 46 7.75 -4.69 -5.85
CA GLU A 46 8.67 -4.92 -6.97
C GLU A 46 9.12 -3.59 -7.58
N GLY A 47 10.02 -3.65 -8.56
CA GLY A 47 10.53 -2.45 -9.25
C GLY A 47 11.09 -1.40 -8.27
N LEU A 48 10.67 -0.15 -8.42
CA LEU A 48 11.12 0.96 -7.58
C LEU A 48 10.67 0.80 -6.12
N ALA A 49 9.50 0.20 -5.91
CA ALA A 49 8.96 -0.07 -4.58
C ALA A 49 9.79 -1.13 -3.84
N GLY A 50 10.10 -2.23 -4.52
CA GLY A 50 10.99 -3.26 -3.99
C GLY A 50 12.40 -2.73 -3.76
N GLU A 51 12.96 -1.98 -4.71
CA GLU A 51 14.27 -1.35 -4.57
C GLU A 51 14.32 -0.43 -3.35
N PHE A 52 13.33 0.46 -3.19
CA PHE A 52 13.24 1.33 -2.01
C PHE A 52 13.13 0.51 -0.72
N ALA A 53 12.18 -0.42 -0.65
CA ALA A 53 11.89 -1.19 0.56
C ALA A 53 13.10 -2.02 1.00
N PHE A 54 13.73 -2.77 0.09
CA PHE A 54 14.77 -3.73 0.45
C PHE A 54 16.21 -3.18 0.44
N THR A 55 16.44 -1.98 -0.10
CA THR A 55 17.78 -1.37 -0.11
C THR A 55 17.91 -0.11 0.74
N GLN A 56 16.82 0.63 0.97
CA GLN A 56 16.86 1.93 1.67
C GLN A 56 16.25 1.88 3.06
N LEU A 57 15.33 0.95 3.34
CA LEU A 57 14.73 0.84 4.67
C LEU A 57 15.55 -0.11 5.58
N PRO A 58 15.69 0.21 6.88
CA PRO A 58 16.34 -0.68 7.81
C PRO A 58 15.45 -1.89 8.14
N PRO A 59 16.02 -3.05 8.54
CA PRO A 59 15.25 -4.27 8.78
C PRO A 59 14.12 -4.14 9.81
N HIS A 60 14.27 -3.29 10.83
CA HIS A 60 13.23 -3.08 11.84
C HIS A 60 12.01 -2.30 11.30
N VAL A 61 12.19 -1.52 10.24
CA VAL A 61 11.09 -0.84 9.52
C VAL A 61 10.42 -1.82 8.56
N ILE A 62 11.21 -2.59 7.79
CA ILE A 62 10.67 -3.57 6.84
C ILE A 62 9.81 -4.64 7.54
N ASN A 63 10.25 -5.10 8.72
CA ASN A 63 9.55 -6.12 9.50
C ASN A 63 8.47 -5.55 10.44
N ASN A 64 8.04 -4.31 10.24
CA ASN A 64 6.95 -3.71 10.99
C ASN A 64 5.95 -3.13 10.01
N TYR A 65 4.74 -3.69 9.99
CA TYR A 65 3.72 -3.32 9.00
C TYR A 65 3.42 -1.82 8.98
N ASP A 66 3.19 -1.23 10.15
CA ASP A 66 2.79 0.17 10.28
C ASP A 66 3.91 1.11 9.82
N LEU A 67 5.16 0.81 10.21
CA LEU A 67 6.33 1.59 9.80
C LEU A 67 6.60 1.45 8.30
N LEU A 68 6.51 0.23 7.75
CA LEU A 68 6.65 -0.02 6.32
C LEU A 68 5.61 0.78 5.53
N VAL A 69 4.32 0.69 5.91
CA VAL A 69 3.25 1.42 5.21
C VAL A 69 3.45 2.93 5.33
N ALA A 70 3.90 3.45 6.48
CA ALA A 70 4.20 4.86 6.65
C ALA A 70 5.31 5.34 5.70
N GLU A 71 6.42 4.61 5.61
CA GLU A 71 7.53 4.94 4.71
C GLU A 71 7.15 4.83 3.23
N MET A 72 6.44 3.76 2.87
CA MET A 72 5.93 3.57 1.51
C MET A 72 4.93 4.67 1.14
N THR A 73 4.09 5.10 2.08
CA THR A 73 3.19 6.24 1.91
C THR A 73 3.97 7.53 1.74
N ASN A 74 5.00 7.78 2.54
CA ASN A 74 5.83 8.98 2.39
C ASN A 74 6.53 9.03 1.03
N ARG A 75 7.04 7.88 0.56
CA ARG A 75 7.79 7.77 -0.69
C ARG A 75 6.91 7.81 -1.94
N PHE A 76 5.79 7.09 -1.93
CA PHE A 76 4.95 6.85 -3.12
C PHE A 76 3.57 7.50 -3.03
N ARG A 77 3.26 8.29 -1.99
CA ARG A 77 2.12 9.19 -2.07
C ARG A 77 2.33 10.07 -3.29
N MET A 78 1.46 9.90 -4.28
CA MET A 78 1.30 10.91 -5.31
C MET A 78 0.96 12.18 -4.54
N ILE A 79 1.81 13.20 -4.64
CA ILE A 79 1.43 14.55 -4.22
C ILE A 79 0.31 14.93 -5.20
N GLU A 80 -0.92 14.53 -4.86
CA GLU A 80 -2.12 15.23 -5.26
C GLU A 80 -1.91 16.64 -4.70
N THR A 81 -1.22 17.50 -5.45
CA THR A 81 -1.15 18.92 -5.15
C THR A 81 -2.57 19.35 -4.85
N ALA A 82 -2.77 20.12 -3.78
CA ALA A 82 -4.05 20.39 -3.13
C ALA A 82 -5.26 20.72 -4.05
N GLN A 83 -5.03 21.00 -5.33
CA GLN A 83 -6.02 21.14 -6.39
C GLN A 83 -6.81 19.85 -6.73
N SER A 84 -6.24 18.64 -6.66
CA SER A 84 -6.98 17.42 -7.08
C SER A 84 -7.90 16.84 -5.99
N TYR A 85 -7.59 17.08 -4.71
CA TYR A 85 -8.41 16.60 -3.59
C TYR A 85 -9.75 17.34 -3.47
N ALA A 86 -9.76 18.67 -3.63
CA ALA A 86 -10.97 19.49 -3.59
C ALA A 86 -11.98 19.12 -4.69
N ALA A 87 -11.51 18.64 -5.84
CA ALA A 87 -12.35 18.23 -6.96
C ALA A 87 -13.02 16.85 -6.74
N ARG A 88 -12.39 15.94 -5.99
CA ARG A 88 -12.92 14.58 -5.75
C ARG A 88 -13.85 14.51 -4.55
N LEU A 89 -13.63 15.33 -3.52
CA LEU A 89 -14.49 15.34 -2.32
C LEU A 89 -15.88 15.94 -2.61
N ASN A 90 -15.97 16.99 -3.44
CA ASN A 90 -17.25 17.60 -3.83
C ASN A 90 -18.19 16.67 -4.62
N ARG A 91 -17.66 15.62 -5.26
CA ARG A 91 -18.50 14.65 -6.01
C ARG A 91 -19.10 13.54 -5.14
N ARG A 92 -18.65 13.38 -3.88
CA ARG A 92 -19.15 12.33 -2.98
C ARG A 92 -20.16 12.82 -1.93
N VAL A 93 -20.37 14.13 -1.83
CA VAL A 93 -21.30 14.74 -0.85
C VAL A 93 -22.65 15.15 -1.47
N GLN A 94 -22.84 14.94 -2.79
CA GLN A 94 -24.16 15.12 -3.42
C GLN A 94 -24.81 13.79 -3.74
N ARG A 95 -25.58 13.26 -2.78
CA ARG A 95 -26.80 12.50 -3.05
C ARG A 95 -27.76 12.57 -1.89
#